data_AF-A0A3M7T5Y4-F1
#
_entry.id   AF-A0A3M7T5Y4-F1
#
_cell.length_a   1.000
_cell.length_b   1.000
_cell.length_c   1.000
_cell.angle_alpha   90.00
_cell.angle_beta   90.00
_cell.angle_gamma   90.00
#
_symmetry.space_group_name_H-M   'P 1'
#
loop_
_entity.id
_entity.type
_entity.pdbx_description
1 polymer ?
#
loop_
_entity_poly.entity_id
_entity_poly.type
_entity_poly.pdbx_seq_one_letter_code
_entity_poly.pdbx_strand_id
1 'polypeptide(L)'
;MINNAKNIRNPCDELQCDKSIGSYCEINLQGKAFCKCRNKCEKLVDHVCGSDRISYENECVLHKEACFSNQMITRLHAGICDIRLPAFND
;
A
#
# COMPACT_ATOMS: atom_id res chain seq x y z
N MET A 1 10.89 -4.11 45.97
CA MET A 1 11.48 -3.90 44.64
C MET A 1 10.33 -3.72 43.66
N ILE A 2 9.99 -2.49 43.27
CA ILE A 2 8.92 -2.26 42.28
C ILE A 2 9.61 -2.31 40.92
N ASN A 3 9.42 -3.40 40.19
CA ASN A 3 9.90 -3.56 38.82
C ASN A 3 9.16 -2.55 37.94
N ASN A 4 9.75 -1.37 37.78
CA ASN A 4 9.28 -0.33 36.90
C ASN A 4 9.71 -0.68 35.45
N ALA A 5 9.18 -1.78 34.94
CA ALA A 5 9.21 -2.06 33.52
C ALA A 5 8.30 -1.03 32.87
N LYS A 6 8.89 0.09 32.42
CA LYS A 6 8.21 0.99 31.49
C LYS A 6 7.70 0.11 30.35
N ASN A 7 6.39 -0.06 30.30
CA ASN A 7 5.71 -0.77 29.25
C ASN A 7 5.80 0.11 28.00
N ILE A 8 6.93 0.01 27.31
CA ILE A 8 7.19 0.73 26.06
C ILE A 8 6.37 0.00 25.00
N ARG A 9 5.10 0.41 24.86
CA ARG A 9 4.24 -0.04 23.77
C ARG A 9 4.77 0.53 22.46
N ASN A 10 4.82 -0.30 21.42
CA ASN A 10 5.15 0.18 20.10
C ASN A 10 3.96 0.99 19.56
N PRO A 11 4.13 2.29 19.24
CA PRO A 11 3.03 3.13 18.73
C PRO A 11 2.41 2.62 17.42
N CYS A 12 3.10 1.75 16.68
CA CYS A 12 2.56 1.09 15.49
C CYS A 12 1.63 -0.09 15.79
N ASP A 13 1.55 -0.58 17.04
CA ASP A 13 0.67 -1.70 17.39
C ASP A 13 -0.81 -1.26 17.41
N GLU A 14 -1.07 0.02 17.68
CA GLU A 14 -2.42 0.59 17.80
C GLU A 14 -2.85 1.36 16.53
N LEU A 15 -1.92 1.68 15.62
CA LEU A 15 -2.19 2.44 14.40
C LEU A 15 -2.55 1.52 13.22
N GLN A 16 -3.78 1.64 12.72
CA GLN A 16 -4.23 0.92 11.52
C GLN A 16 -3.93 1.74 10.25
N CYS A 17 -2.82 1.43 9.58
CA CYS A 17 -2.55 1.92 8.23
C CYS A 17 -3.23 1.05 7.17
N ASP A 18 -3.69 1.68 6.10
CA ASP A 18 -4.33 0.96 5.00
C ASP A 18 -3.30 0.21 4.16
N LYS A 19 -3.10 -1.06 4.52
CA LYS A 19 -2.19 -1.97 3.82
C LYS A 19 -2.67 -2.30 2.40
N SER A 20 -3.96 -2.14 2.10
CA SER A 20 -4.53 -2.44 0.77
C SER A 20 -4.07 -1.44 -0.29
N ILE A 21 -3.71 -0.23 0.13
CA ILE A 21 -3.05 0.77 -0.72
C ILE A 21 -1.54 0.82 -0.46
N GLY A 22 -0.93 -0.20 0.15
CA GLY A 22 0.51 -0.23 0.41
C GLY A 22 1.03 0.81 1.41
N SER A 23 0.16 1.31 2.30
CA SER A 23 0.57 2.14 3.42
C SER A 23 1.13 1.29 4.57
N TYR A 24 2.16 1.80 5.25
CA TYR A 24 2.79 1.14 6.40
C TYR A 24 3.05 2.13 7.54
N CYS A 25 3.17 1.61 8.76
CA CYS A 25 3.48 2.43 9.91
C CYS A 25 4.98 2.74 9.99
N GLU A 26 5.32 4.00 10.23
CA GLU A 26 6.67 4.47 10.55
C GLU A 26 6.62 5.33 11.82
N ILE A 27 7.68 5.29 12.63
CA ILE A 27 7.81 6.09 13.85
C ILE A 27 8.80 7.22 13.58
N ASN A 28 8.42 8.45 13.88
CA ASN A 28 9.31 9.60 13.70
C ASN A 28 10.32 9.75 14.87
N LEU A 29 11.23 10.71 14.78
CA LEU A 29 12.23 10.98 15.82
C LEU A 29 11.63 11.39 17.18
N GLN A 30 10.35 11.76 17.24
CA GLN A 30 9.62 12.10 18.46
C GLN A 30 8.90 10.88 19.08
N GLY A 31 9.04 9.69 18.50
CA GLY A 31 8.35 8.48 18.96
C GLY A 31 6.88 8.42 18.56
N LYS A 32 6.42 9.26 17.62
CA LYS A 32 5.04 9.25 17.13
C LYS A 32 4.92 8.36 15.89
N ALA A 33 3.97 7.42 15.91
CA ALA A 33 3.59 6.63 14.74
C ALA A 33 2.78 7.45 13.73
N PHE A 34 3.01 7.20 12.46
CA PHE A 34 2.25 7.74 11.34
C PHE A 34 2.23 6.75 10.18
N CYS A 35 1.22 6.86 9.31
CA CYS A 35 1.13 6.04 8.11
C CYS A 35 1.89 6.69 6.96
N LYS A 36 2.67 5.89 6.24
CA LYS A 36 3.51 6.33 5.13
C LYS A 36 3.29 5.44 3.92
N CYS A 37 3.24 6.07 2.76
CA CYS A 37 3.18 5.38 1.48
C CYS A 37 4.52 4.72 1.13
N ARG A 38 4.47 3.50 0.59
CA ARG A 38 5.63 2.88 -0.03
C ARG A 38 6.05 3.71 -1.25
N ASN A 39 7.27 4.25 -1.20
CA ASN A 39 7.81 5.10 -2.27
C ASN A 39 8.81 4.38 -3.18
N LYS A 40 9.43 3.30 -2.68
CA LYS A 40 10.40 2.47 -3.39
C LYS A 40 9.77 1.14 -3.80
N CYS A 41 9.89 0.83 -5.08
CA CYS A 41 9.53 -0.44 -5.67
C CYS A 41 10.75 -1.06 -6.35
N GLU A 42 10.81 -2.38 -6.35
CA GLU A 42 11.78 -3.10 -7.17
C GLU A 42 11.50 -2.80 -8.64
N LYS A 43 12.56 -2.72 -9.45
CA LYS A 43 12.47 -2.50 -10.90
C LYS A 43 12.22 -3.82 -11.62
N LEU A 44 11.30 -4.63 -11.09
CA LEU A 44 10.83 -5.86 -11.72
C LEU A 44 9.57 -5.53 -12.53
N VAL A 45 9.56 -5.92 -13.80
CA VAL A 45 8.38 -5.77 -14.65
C VAL A 45 7.54 -7.03 -14.51
N ASP A 46 6.39 -6.90 -13.85
CA ASP A 46 5.39 -7.95 -13.65
C ASP A 46 4.00 -7.31 -13.68
N HIS A 47 3.54 -7.02 -14.89
CA HIS A 47 2.40 -6.13 -15.10
C HIS A 47 1.13 -6.57 -14.36
N VAL A 48 0.36 -5.59 -13.91
CA VAL A 48 -0.96 -5.79 -13.31
C VAL A 48 -1.96 -4.78 -13.86
N CYS A 49 -3.22 -5.19 -13.95
CA CYS A 49 -4.33 -4.31 -14.26
C CYS A 49 -5.00 -3.86 -12.96
N GLY A 50 -5.13 -2.54 -12.76
CA GLY A 50 -5.83 -1.95 -11.64
C GLY A 50 -7.35 -1.95 -11.82
N SER A 51 -8.09 -1.82 -10.73
CA SER A 51 -9.55 -1.65 -10.71
C SER A 51 -10.02 -0.37 -11.41
N ASP A 52 -9.11 0.59 -11.59
CA ASP A 52 -9.27 1.81 -12.37
C ASP A 52 -9.01 1.62 -13.88
N ARG A 53 -8.74 0.38 -14.32
CA ARG A 53 -8.42 0.00 -15.69
C ARG A 53 -7.10 0.57 -16.21
N ILE A 54 -6.19 0.96 -15.31
CA ILE A 54 -4.83 1.38 -15.65
C ILE A 54 -3.87 0.20 -15.44
N SER A 55 -2.91 0.05 -16.36
CA SER A 55 -1.84 -0.95 -16.23
C SER A 55 -0.67 -0.37 -15.45
N TYR A 56 -0.19 -1.12 -14.47
CA TYR A 56 0.98 -0.76 -13.67
C TYR A 56 2.15 -1.70 -14.00
N GLU A 57 3.39 -1.22 -13.83
CA GLU A 57 4.59 -2.04 -14.08
C GLU A 57 4.65 -3.27 -13.17
N ASN A 58 4.16 -3.14 -11.94
CA ASN A 58 4.01 -4.22 -10.97
C ASN A 58 3.04 -3.82 -9.85
N GLU A 59 2.68 -4.78 -8.99
CA GLU A 59 1.79 -4.60 -7.84
C GLU A 59 2.29 -3.55 -6.83
N CYS A 60 3.61 -3.41 -6.67
CA CYS A 60 4.16 -2.36 -5.80
C CYS A 60 3.86 -0.97 -6.36
N VAL A 61 4.01 -0.76 -7.67
CA VAL A 61 3.72 0.51 -8.33
C VAL A 61 2.22 0.84 -8.25
N LEU A 62 1.34 -0.17 -8.40
CA LEU A 62 -0.10 -0.02 -8.19
C LEU A 62 -0.43 0.48 -6.78
N HIS A 63 0.06 -0.20 -5.75
CA HIS A 63 -0.19 0.22 -4.37
C HIS A 63 0.43 1.59 -4.05
N LYS A 64 1.63 1.87 -4.58
CA LYS A 64 2.24 3.19 -4.46
C LYS A 64 1.32 4.29 -4.98
N GLU A 65 0.78 4.11 -6.19
CA GLU A 65 -0.14 5.08 -6.79
C GLU A 65 -1.42 5.22 -5.97
N ALA A 66 -2.02 4.10 -5.55
CA ALA A 66 -3.21 4.09 -4.69
C ALA A 66 -3.00 4.93 -3.41
N CYS A 67 -1.84 4.76 -2.75
CA CYS A 67 -1.53 5.51 -1.53
C CYS A 67 -1.34 7.00 -1.78
N PHE A 68 -0.54 7.37 -2.79
CA PHE A 68 -0.21 8.77 -3.04
C PHE A 68 -1.39 9.56 -3.63
N SER A 69 -2.25 8.91 -4.40
CA SER A 69 -3.49 9.50 -4.93
C SER A 69 -4.64 9.50 -3.93
N ASN A 70 -4.49 8.81 -2.79
CA ASN A 70 -5.57 8.53 -1.83
C ASN A 70 -6.81 7.93 -2.51
N GLN A 71 -6.57 7.01 -3.46
CA GLN A 71 -7.60 6.26 -4.17
C GLN A 71 -7.46 4.77 -3.88
N MET A 72 -8.60 4.11 -3.70
CA MET A 72 -8.62 2.66 -3.57
C MET A 72 -8.49 2.03 -4.96
N ILE A 73 -7.25 1.67 -5.32
CA ILE A 73 -6.93 0.96 -6.54
C ILE A 73 -6.47 -0.43 -6.12
N THR A 74 -7.25 -1.44 -6.48
CA THR A 74 -6.94 -2.84 -6.20
C THR A 74 -6.49 -3.53 -7.48
N ARG A 75 -5.75 -4.63 -7.37
CA ARG A 75 -5.43 -5.45 -8.53
C ARG A 75 -6.71 -6.14 -9.03
N LEU A 76 -7.09 -5.82 -10.28
CA LEU A 76 -8.17 -6.49 -10.99
C LEU A 76 -7.71 -7.85 -11.51
N HIS A 77 -6.59 -7.91 -12.23
CA HIS A 77 -5.97 -9.15 -12.69
C HIS A 77 -4.46 -8.98 -12.96
N ALA A 78 -3.75 -10.11 -13.18
CA ALA A 78 -2.36 -10.08 -13.65
C ALA A 78 -2.29 -9.77 -15.15
N GLY A 79 -1.20 -9.17 -15.59
CA GLY A 79 -1.01 -8.67 -16.95
C GLY A 79 -1.53 -7.25 -17.14
N ILE A 80 -1.31 -6.71 -18.33
CA ILE A 80 -1.83 -5.39 -18.73
C ILE A 80 -3.35 -5.42 -18.87
N CYS A 81 -4.01 -4.29 -18.62
CA CYS A 81 -5.42 -4.13 -18.91
C CYS A 81 -5.67 -4.26 -20.42
N ASP A 82 -6.74 -4.97 -20.79
CA ASP A 82 -7.13 -5.05 -22.18
C ASP A 82 -7.84 -3.75 -22.61
N ILE A 83 -7.18 -2.97 -23.47
CA ILE A 83 -7.73 -1.77 -24.09
C ILE A 83 -8.83 -2.07 -25.14
N ARG A 84 -9.03 -3.34 -25.51
CA ARG A 84 -10.01 -3.77 -26.51
C ARG A 84 -11.25 -4.45 -25.93
N LEU A 85 -11.33 -4.62 -24.61
CA LEU A 85 -12.51 -5.19 -23.98
C LEU A 85 -13.43 -4.08 -23.47
N PRO A 86 -14.59 -3.83 -24.11
CA PRO A 86 -15.64 -3.04 -23.46
C PRO A 86 -16.00 -3.74 -22.14
N ALA A 87 -16.22 -2.96 -21.08
CA ALA A 87 -16.43 -3.42 -19.71
C ALA A 87 -17.12 -4.81 -19.63
N PHE A 88 -16.38 -5.81 -19.14
CA PHE A 88 -16.89 -7.17 -18.92
C PHE A 88 -18.23 -7.18 -18.19
N ASN A 89 -19.21 -7.86 -18.77
CA ASN A 89 -20.30 -8.50 -18.03
C ASN A 89 -19.86 -9.95 -17.75
N ASP A 90 -19.67 -10.29 -16.48
CA ASP A 90 -19.80 -11.65 -15.93
C ASP A 90 -20.22 -11.52 -14.45
#